data_AF-A0A7Y2YGB3-F1
#
_entry.id   AF-A0A7Y2YGB3-F1
#
_cell.length_a   1.000
_cell.length_b   1.000
_cell.length_c   1.000
_cell.angle_alpha   90.00
_cell.angle_beta   90.00
_cell.angle_gamma   90.00
#
_symmetry.space_group_name_H-M   'P 1'
#
loop_
_entity.id
_entity.type
_entity.pdbx_description
1 polymer ?
#
loop_
_entity_poly.entity_id
_entity_poly.type
_entity_poly.pdbx_seq_one_letter_code
_entity_poly.pdbx_strand_id
1 'polypeptide(L)' 'MADFPNKLRQKLEQRKKEDTFRELFPGSNLVDFVSNDYLGLARDKSIFKAATNLLESRDFIRNGSTGSRLLSGNN' A
#
# COMPACT_ATOMS: atom_id res chain seq x y z
N MET A 1 25.18 -18.02 -1.79
CA MET A 1 23.73 -17.73 -1.64
C MET A 1 23.11 -18.91 -0.92
N ALA A 2 22.29 -18.68 0.11
CA ALA A 2 21.55 -19.77 0.73
C ALA A 2 20.42 -20.22 -0.21
N ASP A 3 20.24 -21.52 -0.37
CA ASP A 3 19.14 -22.07 -1.16
C ASP A 3 17.79 -21.70 -0.53
N PHE A 4 16.79 -21.49 -1.38
CA PHE A 4 15.44 -21.20 -0.92
C PHE A 4 14.89 -22.39 -0.10
N PRO A 5 14.41 -22.17 1.14
CA PRO A 5 14.03 -23.27 2.05
C PRO A 5 13.00 -24.24 1.45
N ASN A 6 13.28 -25.55 1.52
CA ASN A 6 12.42 -26.60 0.96
C ASN A 6 10.97 -26.55 1.46
N LYS A 7 10.76 -26.24 2.75
CA LYS A 7 9.43 -26.09 3.35
C LYS A 7 8.62 -24.96 2.71
N LEU A 8 9.28 -23.86 2.34
CA LEU A 8 8.62 -22.74 1.67
C LEU A 8 8.33 -23.11 0.20
N ARG A 9 9.24 -23.82 -0.46
CA ARG A 9 9.03 -24.31 -1.84
C ARG A 9 7.80 -25.22 -1.93
N GLN A 10 7.68 -26.18 -1.01
CA GLN A 10 6.52 -27.07 -0.95
C GLN A 10 5.20 -26.31 -0.74
N LYS A 11 5.17 -25.27 0.11
CA LYS A 11 4.00 -24.41 0.33
C LYS A 11 3.61 -23.58 -0.90
N LEU A 12 4.57 -23.21 -1.75
CA LEU A 12 4.30 -22.52 -3.01
C LEU A 12 3.70 -23.48 -4.04
N GLU A 13 4.29 -24.66 -4.21
CA GLU A 13 3.78 -25.68 -5.13
C GLU A 13 2.39 -26.18 -4.74
N GLN A 14 2.12 -26.32 -3.44
CA GLN A 14 0.78 -26.62 -2.94
C GLN A 14 -0.24 -25.56 -3.38
N ARG A 15 0.08 -24.27 -3.22
CA ARG A 15 -0.81 -23.18 -3.66
C ARG A 15 -1.06 -23.16 -5.16
N LYS A 16 -0.03 -23.48 -5.97
CA LYS A 16 -0.17 -23.61 -7.43
C LYS A 16 -1.08 -24.78 -7.80
N LYS A 17 -0.92 -25.93 -7.13
CA LYS A 17 -1.77 -27.12 -7.33
C LYS A 17 -3.22 -26.87 -6.93
N GLU A 18 -3.44 -26.07 -5.89
CA GLU A 18 -4.76 -25.70 -5.37
C GLU A 18 -5.38 -24.47 -6.07
N ASP A 19 -4.71 -23.87 -7.05
CA ASP A 19 -5.13 -22.64 -7.73
C ASP A 19 -5.39 -21.46 -6.76
N THR A 20 -4.66 -21.42 -5.64
CA THR A 20 -4.71 -20.35 -4.63
C THR A 20 -3.45 -19.48 -4.64
N PHE A 21 -2.55 -19.74 -5.59
CA PHE A 21 -1.36 -18.93 -5.79
C PHE A 21 -1.75 -17.54 -6.28
N ARG A 22 -1.26 -16.49 -5.62
CA ARG A 22 -1.57 -15.11 -5.95
C ARG A 22 -0.37 -14.47 -6.64
N GLU A 23 -0.64 -13.81 -7.75
CA GLU A 23 0.30 -12.97 -8.46
C GLU A 23 -0.23 -11.54 -8.49
N LEU A 24 0.69 -10.58 -8.41
CA LEU A 24 0.33 -9.18 -8.59
C LEU A 24 0.24 -8.89 -10.08
N PHE A 25 -0.91 -8.40 -10.51
CA PHE A 25 -1.07 -7.90 -11.85
C PHE A 25 -0.54 -6.46 -11.92
N PRO A 26 0.34 -6.13 -12.87
CA PRO A 26 0.68 -4.74 -13.12
C PRO A 26 -0.61 -4.00 -13.51
N GLY A 27 -0.78 -2.80 -12.96
CA GLY A 27 -1.96 -1.98 -13.25
C GLY A 27 -2.14 -1.81 -14.76
N SER A 28 -3.37 -1.96 -15.24
CA SER A 28 -3.73 -1.72 -16.63
C SER A 28 -4.35 -0.33 -16.78
N ASN A 29 -4.30 0.26 -17.98
CA ASN A 29 -5.00 1.52 -18.29
C ASN A 29 -6.53 1.33 -18.47
N LEU A 30 -7.10 0.31 -17.84
CA LEU A 30 -8.52 -0.03 -17.93
C LEU A 30 -9.30 0.62 -16.77
N VAL A 31 -10.63 0.53 -16.85
CA VAL A 31 -11.50 0.95 -15.75
C VAL A 31 -11.34 -0.01 -14.57
N ASP A 32 -11.09 0.55 -13.40
CA ASP A 32 -10.93 -0.20 -12.15
C ASP A 32 -12.29 -0.51 -11.51
N PHE A 33 -12.65 -1.79 -11.48
CA PHE A 33 -13.88 -2.31 -10.85
C PHE A 33 -13.63 -3.01 -9.51
N VAL A 34 -12.37 -3.07 -9.04
CA VAL A 34 -11.98 -3.86 -7.86
C VAL A 34 -11.47 -3.00 -6.72
N SER A 35 -11.17 -1.73 -6.96
CA SER A 35 -10.79 -0.79 -5.91
C SER A 35 -11.89 -0.61 -4.86
N ASN A 36 -11.45 -0.50 -3.60
CA ASN A 36 -12.33 -0.17 -2.47
C ASN A 36 -12.58 1.34 -2.33
N ASP A 37 -12.07 2.17 -3.25
CA ASP A 37 -12.34 3.62 -3.28
C ASP A 37 -13.70 3.92 -3.92
N TYR A 38 -14.78 3.51 -3.24
CA TYR A 38 -16.16 3.64 -3.72
C TYR A 38 -16.59 5.07 -4.05
N LEU A 39 -16.02 6.05 -3.33
CA LEU A 39 -16.36 7.46 -3.45
C LEU A 39 -15.39 8.22 -4.36
N GLY A 40 -14.34 7.57 -4.88
CA GLY A 40 -13.34 8.21 -5.71
C GLY A 40 -12.45 9.21 -4.96
N LEU A 41 -12.41 9.17 -3.63
CA LEU A 41 -11.69 10.16 -2.80
C LEU A 41 -10.17 10.05 -2.97
N ALA A 42 -9.64 8.88 -3.37
CA ALA A 42 -8.21 8.74 -3.64
C ALA A 42 -7.74 9.61 -4.82
N ARG A 43 -8.67 10.02 -5.70
CA ARG A 43 -8.40 10.89 -6.86
C ARG A 43 -9.00 12.29 -6.70
N ASP A 44 -9.60 12.58 -5.54
CA ASP A 44 -10.23 13.87 -5.30
C ASP A 44 -9.17 14.98 -5.19
N LYS A 45 -9.26 15.98 -6.07
CA LYS A 45 -8.28 17.07 -6.15
C LYS A 45 -8.36 17.99 -4.95
N SER A 46 -9.52 18.13 -4.31
CA SER A 46 -9.68 19.03 -3.16
C SER A 46 -9.00 18.45 -1.93
N ILE A 47 -9.15 17.15 -1.69
CA ILE A 47 -8.46 16.40 -0.63
C ILE A 47 -6.95 16.45 -0.86
N PHE A 48 -6.49 16.15 -2.08
CA PHE A 48 -5.07 16.21 -2.42
C PHE A 48 -4.46 17.58 -2.09
N LYS A 49 -5.08 18.66 -2.60
CA LYS A 49 -4.60 20.03 -2.35
C LYS A 49 -4.65 20.40 -0.87
N ALA A 50 -5.72 20.07 -0.17
CA ALA A 50 -5.86 20.37 1.25
C ALA A 50 -4.78 19.67 2.08
N ALA A 51 -4.50 18.39 1.79
CA ALA A 51 -3.43 17.64 2.44
C ALA A 51 -2.04 18.24 2.15
N THR A 52 -1.74 18.55 0.88
CA THR A 52 -0.47 19.20 0.49
C THR A 52 -0.29 20.54 1.19
N ASN A 53 -1.30 21.43 1.14
CA ASN A 53 -1.25 22.74 1.80
C ASN A 53 -1.05 22.62 3.31
N LEU A 54 -1.71 21.64 3.96
CA LEU A 54 -1.54 21.40 5.39
C LEU A 54 -0.09 21.02 5.73
N LEU A 55 0.54 20.16 4.93
CA LEU A 55 1.93 19.76 5.13
C LEU A 55 2.89 20.93 4.92
N GLU A 56 2.72 21.69 3.84
CA GLU A 56 3.52 22.88 3.53
C GLU A 56 3.39 23.96 4.61
N SER A 57 2.16 24.24 5.06
CA SER A 57 1.91 25.26 6.10
C SER A 57 2.55 24.97 7.46
N ARG A 58 2.97 23.71 7.69
CA ARG A 58 3.60 23.27 8.93
C ARG A 58 5.07 22.91 8.75
N ASP A 59 5.67 23.24 7.60
CA ASP A 59 7.04 22.84 7.21
C ASP A 59 7.31 21.33 7.34
N PHE A 60 6.26 20.52 7.18
CA PHE A 60 6.33 19.05 7.29
C PHE A 60 6.75 18.42 5.96
N ILE A 61 7.98 18.69 5.53
CA ILE A 61 8.60 18.07 4.34
C ILE A 61 9.24 16.73 4.74
N ARG A 62 8.42 15.79 5.20
CA ARG A 62 8.86 14.44 5.60
C ARG A 62 7.80 13.40 5.24
N ASN A 63 8.24 12.25 4.71
CA ASN A 63 7.34 11.19 4.22
C ASN A 63 6.74 10.30 5.32
N GLY A 64 7.06 10.52 6.61
CA GLY A 64 6.58 9.67 7.69
C GLY A 64 6.56 10.39 9.03
N SER A 65 5.82 9.83 9.98
CA SER A 65 5.64 10.38 11.34
C SER A 65 6.87 10.25 12.24
N THR A 66 7.93 9.57 11.78
CA THR A 66 9.21 9.30 12.49
C THR A 66 9.12 8.54 13.82
N GLY A 67 7.94 8.40 14.42
CA GLY A 67 7.71 7.58 15.59
C GLY A 67 6.25 7.19 15.79
N SER A 68 6.01 6.35 16.80
CA SER A 68 4.67 5.85 17.13
C SER A 68 3.84 6.93 17.83
N ARG A 69 2.51 6.78 17.79
CA ARG A 69 1.58 7.70 18.49
C ARG A 69 1.95 7.87 19.96
N LEU A 70 2.25 6.77 20.66
CA LEU A 70 2.62 6.78 22.07
C LEU A 70 3.91 7.55 22.36
N LEU A 71 4.91 7.45 21.47
CA LEU A 71 6.27 7.94 21.75
C LEU A 71 6.51 9.36 21.25
N SER A 72 5.94 9.73 20.11
CA SER A 72 6.21 11.04 19.48
C SER A 72 5.07 11.55 18.60
N GLY A 73 3.91 10.89 18.62
CA GLY A 73 2.76 11.24 17.79
C GLY A 73 1.53 11.71 18.58
N ASN A 74 1.70 12.01 19.87
CA ASN A 74 0.70 12.69 20.68
C ASN A 74 1.13 14.16 20.86
N ASN A 75 0.25 15.06 20.41
CA ASN A 75 0.19 16.47 20.80
C ASN A 75 -1.21 16.72 21.35
#